data_AF-A0A9W2Z7G5-F1
#
_entry.id   AF-A0A9W2Z7G5-F1
#
_cell.length_a   1.000
_cell.length_b   1.000
_cell.length_c   1.000
_cell.angle_alpha   90.00
_cell.angle_beta   90.00
_cell.angle_gamma   90.00
#
_symmetry.space_group_name_H-M   'P 1'
#
loop_
_entity.id
_entity.type
_entity.pdbx_description
1 polymer ?
#
loop_
_entity_poly.entity_id
_entity_poly.type
_entity_poly.pdbx_seq_one_letter_code
_entity_poly.pdbx_strand_id
1 'polypeptide(L)'
;MRVSARPTTLVHSMLPLKVLTVFYVLMNCAVVVASKLQDSTCTQLDSCSCTFGNGTLLDLSPLAFKSRPRFVLDGIQFQYLYNPCYNFTFGECENVSMCQYQNVAGNYFVLGTQDSAYFVTDTDDDHIVFLLYSHTDSYGFTRHTTVQLVCSNQTTDDFIFLGEHTLRTYVFMLVSPHCCAK
;
A
#
# COMPACT_ATOMS: atom_id res chain seq x y z
N MET A 1 46.59 84.53 -28.24
CA MET A 1 46.24 83.23 -28.85
C MET A 1 46.90 82.14 -28.01
N ARG A 2 46.13 81.36 -27.23
CA ARG A 2 45.69 79.97 -27.51
C ARG A 2 46.87 78.98 -27.58
N VAL A 3 46.93 77.81 -26.94
CA VAL A 3 46.10 77.04 -25.99
C VAL A 3 47.07 76.04 -25.34
N SER A 4 46.98 75.84 -24.02
CA SER A 4 47.67 74.76 -23.30
C SER A 4 46.79 73.51 -23.27
N ALA A 5 47.31 72.39 -23.75
CA ALA A 5 46.63 71.09 -23.75
C ALA A 5 46.98 70.30 -22.48
N ARG A 6 45.97 69.86 -21.72
CA ARG A 6 46.11 68.87 -20.65
C ARG A 6 45.77 67.47 -21.18
N PRO A 7 46.46 66.41 -20.73
CA PRO A 7 46.11 65.03 -21.08
C PRO A 7 44.97 64.50 -20.22
N THR A 8 44.08 63.73 -20.84
CA THR A 8 42.96 63.02 -20.23
C THR A 8 43.47 61.68 -19.66
N THR A 9 43.42 61.50 -18.35
CA THR A 9 43.66 60.20 -17.69
C THR A 9 42.38 59.37 -17.70
N LEU A 10 42.44 58.19 -18.32
CA LEU A 10 41.37 57.22 -18.42
C LEU A 10 41.48 56.25 -17.23
N VAL A 11 40.55 56.36 -16.28
CA VAL A 11 40.50 55.50 -15.08
C VAL A 11 39.78 54.20 -15.43
N HIS A 12 40.52 53.11 -15.58
CA HIS A 12 39.94 51.75 -15.62
C HIS A 12 39.52 51.35 -14.20
N SER A 13 38.22 51.24 -13.97
CA SER A 13 37.66 50.68 -12.73
C SER A 13 37.85 49.17 -12.71
N MET A 14 38.92 48.71 -12.05
CA MET A 14 39.08 47.30 -11.70
C MET A 14 38.13 46.95 -10.56
N LEU A 15 37.12 46.11 -10.84
CA LEU A 15 36.31 45.47 -9.80
C LEU A 15 37.18 44.46 -9.04
N PRO A 16 37.16 44.45 -7.69
CA PRO A 16 38.06 43.63 -6.90
C PRO A 16 37.68 42.13 -6.97
N LEU A 17 38.68 41.29 -7.23
CA LEU A 17 38.66 39.82 -7.35
C LEU A 17 37.94 39.08 -6.20
N LYS A 18 37.78 39.72 -5.02
CA LYS A 18 37.07 39.18 -3.86
C LYS A 18 35.55 39.07 -4.03
N VAL A 19 34.96 39.80 -4.99
CA VAL A 19 33.51 39.80 -5.22
C VAL A 19 33.08 38.53 -5.97
N LEU A 20 33.92 37.99 -6.87
CA LEU A 20 33.60 36.79 -7.65
C LEU A 20 33.55 35.50 -6.81
N THR A 21 34.35 35.38 -5.75
CA THR A 21 34.40 34.19 -4.89
C THR A 21 33.18 34.07 -3.96
N VAL A 22 32.61 35.19 -3.54
CA VAL A 22 31.41 35.21 -2.68
C VAL A 22 30.17 34.71 -3.42
N PHE A 23 30.05 35.03 -4.72
CA PHE A 23 28.96 34.53 -5.56
C PHE A 23 29.01 33.02 -5.76
N TYR A 24 30.20 32.43 -5.89
CA TYR A 24 30.34 30.98 -6.11
C TYR A 24 29.96 30.14 -4.87
N VAL A 25 30.22 30.66 -3.66
CA VAL A 25 29.85 30.00 -2.40
C VAL A 25 28.35 30.10 -2.13
N LEU A 26 27.71 31.24 -2.46
CA LEU A 26 26.26 31.40 -2.29
C LEU A 26 25.43 30.61 -3.32
N MET A 27 25.99 30.36 -4.51
CA MET A 27 25.29 29.66 -5.60
C MET A 27 25.24 28.13 -5.43
N ASN A 28 25.95 27.56 -4.44
CA ASN A 28 25.98 26.12 -4.14
C ASN A 28 25.14 25.69 -2.91
N CYS A 29 24.55 26.62 -2.16
CA CYS A 29 23.67 26.28 -1.02
C CYS A 29 22.19 26.09 -1.40
N ALA A 30 21.82 26.27 -2.67
CA ALA A 30 20.43 26.20 -3.12
C ALA A 30 20.10 24.92 -3.91
N VAL A 31 20.96 23.88 -3.87
CA VAL A 31 20.53 22.53 -4.26
C VAL A 31 19.73 21.97 -3.08
N VAL A 32 18.52 22.50 -2.90
CA VAL A 32 17.49 21.82 -2.14
C VAL A 32 17.19 20.55 -2.92
N VAL A 33 17.82 19.45 -2.53
CA VAL A 33 17.39 18.13 -2.99
C VAL A 33 15.98 17.97 -2.45
N ALA A 34 14.99 18.24 -3.30
CA ALA A 34 13.62 17.87 -3.04
C ALA A 34 13.57 16.34 -3.10
N SER A 35 13.91 15.67 -2.00
CA SER A 35 13.51 14.30 -1.79
C SER A 35 11.99 14.32 -1.80
N LYS A 36 11.39 13.77 -2.86
CA LYS A 36 9.97 13.40 -2.79
C LYS A 36 9.86 12.51 -1.56
N LEU A 37 9.15 12.97 -0.53
CA LEU A 37 8.70 12.10 0.54
C LEU A 37 7.96 10.96 -0.17
N GLN A 38 8.56 9.78 -0.16
CA GLN A 38 7.98 8.61 -0.76
C GLN A 38 6.86 8.20 0.19
N ASP A 39 5.65 8.67 -0.11
CA ASP A 39 4.47 8.28 0.65
C ASP A 39 4.22 6.80 0.40
N SER A 40 4.63 6.01 1.39
CA SER A 40 4.48 4.56 1.50
C SER A 40 3.05 4.16 1.86
N THR A 41 2.17 5.13 2.13
CA THR A 41 0.79 4.84 2.48
C THR A 41 0.03 4.37 1.24
N CYS A 42 -0.51 3.15 1.35
CA CYS A 42 -1.42 2.56 0.38
C CYS A 42 -2.79 3.23 0.51
N THR A 43 -3.03 4.26 -0.31
CA THR A 43 -4.30 5.00 -0.33
C THR A 43 -5.33 4.21 -1.11
N GLN A 44 -6.32 3.67 -0.40
CA GLN A 44 -7.36 2.83 -0.96
C GLN A 44 -8.14 3.54 -2.09
N LEU A 45 -8.29 2.86 -3.23
CA LEU A 45 -9.11 3.31 -4.35
C LEU A 45 -10.48 2.61 -4.33
N ASP A 46 -10.49 1.31 -4.07
CA ASP A 46 -11.68 0.46 -3.94
C ASP A 46 -11.38 -0.75 -3.03
N SER A 47 -12.21 -1.79 -3.04
CA SER A 47 -11.98 -2.99 -2.21
C SER A 47 -10.83 -3.88 -2.69
N CYS A 48 -10.24 -3.57 -3.86
CA CYS A 48 -9.27 -4.39 -4.58
C CYS A 48 -7.91 -3.75 -4.76
N SER A 49 -7.84 -2.43 -4.67
CA SER A 49 -6.69 -1.68 -5.12
C SER A 49 -6.41 -0.45 -4.28
N CYS A 50 -5.15 -0.05 -4.29
CA CYS A 50 -4.68 1.18 -3.67
C CYS A 50 -3.53 1.79 -4.46
N THR A 51 -3.34 3.10 -4.31
CA THR A 51 -2.22 3.84 -4.89
C THR A 51 -1.28 4.34 -3.81
N PHE A 52 0.01 4.35 -4.11
CA PHE A 52 1.04 4.98 -3.29
C PHE A 52 1.34 6.39 -3.83
N GLY A 53 1.96 7.28 -3.03
CA GLY A 53 2.20 8.66 -3.48
C GLY A 53 3.29 8.81 -4.55
N ASN A 54 4.05 7.75 -4.84
CA ASN A 54 4.91 7.68 -6.02
C ASN A 54 4.13 7.37 -7.33
N GLY A 55 2.84 7.07 -7.24
CA GLY A 55 1.95 6.75 -8.35
C GLY A 55 1.86 5.26 -8.72
N THR A 56 2.59 4.36 -8.03
CA THR A 56 2.46 2.92 -8.27
C THR A 56 1.14 2.39 -7.71
N LEU A 57 0.58 1.38 -8.39
CA LEU A 57 -0.71 0.76 -8.09
C LEU A 57 -0.49 -0.66 -7.55
N LEU A 58 -1.11 -0.97 -6.42
CA LEU A 58 -1.33 -2.36 -6.00
C LEU A 58 -2.76 -2.73 -6.41
N ASP A 59 -2.88 -3.77 -7.24
CA ASP A 59 -4.17 -4.24 -7.77
C ASP A 59 -4.29 -5.76 -7.60
N LEU A 60 -5.26 -6.17 -6.77
CA LEU A 60 -5.57 -7.57 -6.48
C LEU A 60 -6.59 -8.17 -7.45
N SER A 61 -7.18 -7.38 -8.37
CA SER A 61 -8.19 -7.85 -9.31
C SER A 61 -7.77 -9.09 -10.13
N PRO A 62 -6.51 -9.23 -10.57
CA PRO A 62 -6.07 -10.43 -11.30
C PRO A 62 -6.14 -11.73 -10.48
N LEU A 63 -6.14 -11.64 -9.14
CA LEU A 63 -6.26 -12.79 -8.26
C LEU A 63 -7.70 -13.30 -8.14
N ALA A 64 -8.69 -12.52 -8.52
CA ALA A 64 -10.06 -12.76 -8.11
C ALA A 64 -10.86 -13.56 -9.14
N PHE A 65 -11.78 -14.38 -8.64
CA PHE A 65 -12.78 -15.04 -9.48
C PHE A 65 -14.15 -14.43 -9.28
N LYS A 66 -14.93 -14.23 -10.34
CA LYS A 66 -16.30 -13.74 -10.17
C LYS A 66 -17.18 -14.82 -9.53
N SER A 67 -17.96 -14.45 -8.52
CA SER A 67 -19.04 -15.24 -7.91
C SER A 67 -18.63 -16.58 -7.27
N ARG A 68 -17.35 -16.81 -7.01
CA ARG A 68 -16.84 -18.01 -6.32
C ARG A 68 -15.57 -17.68 -5.55
N PRO A 69 -15.21 -18.43 -4.50
CA PRO A 69 -13.93 -18.23 -3.82
C PRO A 69 -12.76 -18.52 -4.76
N ARG A 70 -11.69 -17.72 -4.63
CA ARG A 70 -10.40 -17.96 -5.31
C ARG A 70 -9.56 -18.96 -4.55
N PHE A 71 -9.52 -18.80 -3.24
CA PHE A 71 -8.71 -19.62 -2.34
C PHE A 71 -9.63 -20.42 -1.43
N VAL A 72 -9.31 -21.69 -1.27
CA VAL A 72 -9.97 -22.61 -0.35
C VAL A 72 -8.88 -23.31 0.44
N LEU A 73 -8.91 -23.16 1.75
CA LEU A 73 -7.99 -23.82 2.68
C LEU A 73 -8.77 -24.86 3.47
N ASP A 74 -8.49 -26.13 3.19
CA ASP A 74 -9.11 -27.25 3.88
C ASP A 74 -8.31 -27.62 5.13
N GLY A 75 -8.91 -27.42 6.30
CA GLY A 75 -8.39 -27.90 7.58
C GLY A 75 -9.26 -29.00 8.17
N ILE A 76 -8.79 -29.65 9.24
CA ILE A 76 -9.54 -30.73 9.91
C ILE A 76 -10.82 -30.18 10.56
N GLN A 77 -10.71 -29.08 11.31
CA GLN A 77 -11.84 -28.50 12.04
C GLN A 77 -12.58 -27.42 11.24
N PHE A 78 -11.83 -26.68 10.42
CA PHE A 78 -12.33 -25.52 9.71
C PHE A 78 -11.86 -25.52 8.25
N GLN A 79 -12.74 -25.08 7.36
CA GLN A 79 -12.41 -24.69 6.01
C GLN A 79 -12.52 -23.17 5.90
N TYR A 80 -11.58 -22.54 5.18
CA TYR A 80 -11.60 -21.11 4.93
C TYR A 80 -11.69 -20.85 3.42
N LEU A 81 -12.62 -19.99 3.01
CA LEU A 81 -12.85 -19.63 1.62
C LEU A 81 -12.68 -18.12 1.48
N TYR A 82 -11.88 -17.69 0.51
CA TYR A 82 -11.50 -16.30 0.33
C TYR A 82 -11.57 -15.86 -1.13
N ASN A 83 -11.99 -14.61 -1.34
CA ASN A 83 -11.85 -13.90 -2.59
C ASN A 83 -11.53 -12.42 -2.33
N PRO A 84 -10.38 -11.90 -2.79
CA PRO A 84 -9.95 -10.55 -2.44
C PRO A 84 -10.85 -9.44 -2.98
N CYS A 85 -11.57 -9.67 -4.09
CA CYS A 85 -12.17 -8.59 -4.87
C CYS A 85 -13.64 -8.76 -5.26
N TYR A 86 -14.14 -9.98 -5.26
CA TYR A 86 -15.51 -10.25 -5.64
C TYR A 86 -16.22 -10.97 -4.52
N ASN A 87 -17.43 -10.50 -4.22
CA ASN A 87 -18.34 -11.21 -3.35
C ASN A 87 -18.64 -12.60 -3.91
N PHE A 88 -18.73 -13.57 -3.01
CA PHE A 88 -19.25 -14.89 -3.31
C PHE A 88 -20.22 -15.34 -2.22
N THR A 89 -20.97 -16.41 -2.52
CA THR A 89 -21.86 -17.06 -1.57
C THR A 89 -21.45 -18.52 -1.40
N PHE A 90 -21.40 -19.00 -0.16
CA PHE A 90 -21.11 -20.39 0.19
C PHE A 90 -21.86 -20.79 1.46
N GLY A 91 -22.85 -21.68 1.34
CA GLY A 91 -23.75 -22.00 2.46
C GLY A 91 -24.45 -20.75 2.98
N GLU A 92 -24.35 -20.49 4.28
CA GLU A 92 -24.95 -19.32 4.95
C GLU A 92 -24.06 -18.06 4.89
N CYS A 93 -22.83 -18.17 4.36
CA CYS A 93 -22.02 -17.00 4.06
C CYS A 93 -22.49 -16.37 2.74
N GLU A 94 -23.36 -15.36 2.79
CA GLU A 94 -23.91 -14.68 1.62
C GLU A 94 -23.20 -13.36 1.30
N ASN A 95 -22.83 -13.16 0.03
CA ASN A 95 -22.18 -11.94 -0.47
C ASN A 95 -20.95 -11.50 0.35
N VAL A 96 -20.05 -12.45 0.61
CA VAL A 96 -18.88 -12.25 1.49
C VAL A 96 -17.57 -12.17 0.70
N SER A 97 -16.56 -11.59 1.35
CA SER A 97 -15.15 -11.70 0.93
C SER A 97 -14.48 -12.94 1.53
N MET A 98 -14.87 -13.32 2.75
CA MET A 98 -14.26 -14.41 3.50
C MET A 98 -15.33 -15.20 4.28
N CYS A 99 -15.27 -16.53 4.17
CA CYS A 99 -16.13 -17.45 4.92
C CYS A 99 -15.30 -18.49 5.64
N GLN A 100 -15.68 -18.82 6.87
CA GLN A 100 -15.25 -20.02 7.58
C GLN A 100 -16.40 -21.01 7.64
N TYR A 101 -16.10 -22.27 7.36
CA TYR A 101 -17.01 -23.40 7.59
C TYR A 101 -16.43 -24.32 8.66
N GLN A 102 -17.22 -24.66 9.66
CA GLN A 102 -16.84 -25.59 10.74
C GLN A 102 -17.28 -27.00 10.38
N ASN A 103 -16.33 -27.86 10.00
CA ASN A 103 -16.61 -29.18 9.41
C ASN A 103 -17.45 -30.11 10.29
N VAL A 104 -17.24 -30.08 11.61
CA VAL A 104 -17.90 -31.01 12.55
C VAL A 104 -19.33 -30.59 12.85
N ALA A 105 -19.55 -29.30 13.10
CA ALA A 105 -20.84 -28.78 13.51
C ALA A 105 -21.70 -28.31 12.33
N GLY A 106 -21.10 -28.12 11.16
CA GLY A 106 -21.78 -27.61 9.97
C GLY A 106 -22.09 -26.12 9.99
N ASN A 107 -21.47 -25.36 10.90
CA ASN A 107 -21.72 -23.92 11.04
C ASN A 107 -20.91 -23.09 10.04
N TYR A 108 -21.48 -21.97 9.62
CA TYR A 108 -20.83 -20.99 8.77
C TYR A 108 -20.60 -19.69 9.53
N PHE A 109 -19.45 -19.06 9.29
CA PHE A 109 -19.10 -17.79 9.91
C PHE A 109 -18.58 -16.84 8.84
N VAL A 110 -19.26 -15.71 8.67
CA VAL A 110 -18.79 -14.61 7.82
C VAL A 110 -17.61 -13.93 8.52
N LEU A 111 -16.45 -13.91 7.88
CA LEU A 111 -15.26 -13.29 8.44
C LEU A 111 -14.98 -11.90 7.84
N GLY A 112 -15.77 -11.48 6.85
CA GLY A 112 -15.60 -10.19 6.18
C GLY A 112 -16.39 -10.06 4.89
N THR A 113 -16.77 -8.83 4.55
CA THR A 113 -17.45 -8.48 3.29
C THR A 113 -16.57 -7.55 2.45
N GLN A 114 -16.80 -7.49 1.14
CA GLN A 114 -16.05 -6.56 0.28
C GLN A 114 -16.24 -5.09 0.69
N ASP A 115 -17.43 -4.72 1.16
CA ASP A 115 -17.72 -3.35 1.64
C ASP A 115 -16.95 -2.98 2.91
N SER A 116 -16.42 -3.97 3.64
CA SER A 116 -15.59 -3.76 4.83
C SER A 116 -14.09 -3.72 4.53
N ALA A 117 -13.69 -3.89 3.27
CA ALA A 117 -12.29 -3.94 2.85
C ALA A 117 -11.60 -2.61 3.19
N TYR A 118 -10.46 -2.69 3.88
CA TYR A 118 -9.65 -1.53 4.21
C TYR A 118 -8.16 -1.84 4.12
N PHE A 119 -7.43 -1.02 3.36
CA PHE A 119 -5.98 -1.16 3.21
C PHE A 119 -5.24 -0.39 4.32
N VAL A 120 -4.22 -1.01 4.88
CA VAL A 120 -3.33 -0.42 5.90
C VAL A 120 -1.88 -0.72 5.53
N THR A 121 -1.02 0.30 5.50
CA THR A 121 0.44 0.10 5.44
C THR A 121 0.99 -0.02 6.86
N ASP A 122 1.92 -0.95 7.08
CA ASP A 122 2.67 -1.02 8.33
C ASP A 122 3.51 0.25 8.54
N THR A 123 3.45 0.85 9.72
CA THR A 123 4.17 2.10 10.03
C THR A 123 5.66 1.88 10.30
N ASP A 124 6.06 0.65 10.61
CA ASP A 124 7.44 0.27 10.90
C ASP A 124 8.14 -0.34 9.67
N ASP A 125 7.36 -0.87 8.71
CA ASP A 125 7.84 -1.32 7.40
C ASP A 125 6.87 -0.92 6.29
N ASP A 126 7.19 0.21 5.66
CA ASP A 126 6.51 0.84 4.53
C ASP A 126 6.22 -0.08 3.32
N HIS A 127 6.78 -1.30 3.30
CA HIS A 127 6.57 -2.28 2.24
C HIS A 127 5.52 -3.35 2.58
N ILE A 128 5.04 -3.40 3.82
CA ILE A 128 4.02 -4.36 4.24
C ILE A 128 2.65 -3.70 4.14
N VAL A 129 1.79 -4.29 3.33
CA VAL A 129 0.40 -3.88 3.19
C VAL A 129 -0.51 -4.96 3.76
N PHE A 130 -1.48 -4.54 4.55
CA PHE A 130 -2.55 -5.39 5.05
C PHE A 130 -3.87 -5.01 4.39
N LEU A 131 -4.68 -6.03 4.11
CA LEU A 131 -6.07 -5.88 3.72
C LEU A 131 -6.96 -6.42 4.84
N LEU A 132 -7.71 -5.53 5.45
CA LEU A 132 -8.57 -5.83 6.59
C LEU A 132 -10.00 -6.00 6.12
N TYR A 133 -10.72 -6.91 6.76
CA TYR A 133 -12.16 -7.09 6.60
C TYR A 133 -12.82 -7.25 7.97
N SER A 134 -14.12 -6.96 8.04
CA SER A 134 -14.91 -7.22 9.25
C SER A 134 -16.37 -7.54 8.95
N HIS A 135 -17.01 -8.22 9.90
CA HIS A 135 -18.45 -8.46 9.88
C HIS A 135 -18.99 -8.62 11.30
N THR A 136 -20.13 -8.00 11.59
CA THR A 136 -20.85 -8.17 12.86
C THR A 136 -22.12 -8.98 12.61
N ASP A 137 -22.25 -10.12 13.28
CA ASP A 137 -23.43 -10.97 13.16
C ASP A 137 -24.66 -10.41 13.89
N SER A 138 -25.81 -11.06 13.73
CA SER A 138 -27.08 -10.67 14.35
C SER A 138 -27.07 -10.68 15.88
N TYR A 139 -26.10 -11.34 16.50
CA TYR A 139 -25.92 -11.39 17.95
C TYR A 139 -24.97 -10.30 18.46
N GLY A 140 -24.45 -9.45 17.56
CA GLY A 140 -23.53 -8.37 17.90
C GLY A 140 -22.07 -8.81 18.02
N PHE A 141 -21.70 -10.01 17.57
CA PHE A 141 -20.31 -10.45 17.58
C PHE A 141 -19.60 -10.04 16.30
N THR A 142 -18.56 -9.23 16.45
CA THR A 142 -17.70 -8.82 15.34
C THR A 142 -16.56 -9.81 15.13
N ARG A 143 -16.33 -10.18 13.87
CA ARG A 143 -15.15 -10.90 13.39
C ARG A 143 -14.29 -9.97 12.57
N HIS A 144 -12.98 -10.09 12.73
CA HIS A 144 -11.98 -9.33 12.00
C HIS A 144 -11.06 -10.29 11.25
N THR A 145 -10.75 -9.96 10.01
CA THR A 145 -9.78 -10.68 9.19
C THR A 145 -8.69 -9.73 8.77
N THR A 146 -7.44 -10.13 8.96
CA THR A 146 -6.27 -9.43 8.43
C THR A 146 -5.59 -10.32 7.41
N VAL A 147 -5.41 -9.81 6.19
CA VAL A 147 -4.64 -10.47 5.14
C VAL A 147 -3.36 -9.67 4.89
N GLN A 148 -2.21 -10.22 5.25
CA GLN A 148 -0.92 -9.64 4.89
C GLN A 148 -0.62 -9.90 3.42
N LEU A 149 -0.38 -8.84 2.65
CA LEU A 149 -0.05 -8.91 1.23
C LEU A 149 1.46 -8.96 1.08
N VAL A 150 1.98 -10.06 0.52
CA VAL A 150 3.41 -10.29 0.35
C VAL A 150 3.74 -10.33 -1.14
N CYS A 151 4.44 -9.31 -1.60
CA CYS A 151 4.97 -9.26 -2.96
C CYS A 151 5.95 -10.41 -3.20
N SER A 152 5.76 -11.12 -4.32
CA SER A 152 6.59 -12.27 -4.69
C SER A 152 6.92 -12.24 -6.18
N ASN A 153 8.15 -12.65 -6.53
CA ASN A 153 8.55 -12.85 -7.93
C ASN A 153 8.19 -14.24 -8.46
N GLN A 154 7.48 -15.05 -7.67
CA GLN A 154 7.03 -16.37 -8.07
C GLN A 154 5.85 -16.28 -9.04
N THR A 155 5.61 -17.35 -9.80
CA THR A 155 4.49 -17.44 -10.75
C THR A 155 3.21 -18.00 -10.13
N THR A 156 3.25 -18.35 -8.85
CA THR A 156 2.13 -18.95 -8.10
C THR A 156 1.61 -18.00 -7.03
N ASP A 157 0.36 -18.17 -6.66
CA ASP A 157 -0.28 -17.47 -5.56
C ASP A 157 -0.48 -18.44 -4.40
N ASP A 158 -0.02 -18.07 -3.20
CA ASP A 158 -0.23 -18.84 -1.99
C ASP A 158 -1.11 -18.06 -1.01
N PHE A 159 -2.08 -18.74 -0.42
CA PHE A 159 -2.92 -18.21 0.63
C PHE A 159 -2.78 -19.10 1.87
N ILE A 160 -2.38 -18.51 2.98
CA ILE A 160 -1.93 -19.25 4.17
C ILE A 160 -2.67 -18.73 5.38
N PHE A 161 -3.23 -19.63 6.19
CA PHE A 161 -3.78 -19.28 7.50
C PHE A 161 -2.67 -19.27 8.55
N LEU A 162 -2.45 -18.13 9.19
CA LEU A 162 -1.42 -17.96 10.22
C LEU A 162 -1.95 -18.26 11.62
N GLY A 163 -3.25 -18.06 11.84
CA GLY A 163 -3.91 -18.39 13.10
C GLY A 163 -5.01 -17.42 13.50
N GLU A 164 -5.60 -17.72 14.65
CA GLU A 164 -6.52 -16.83 15.36
C GLU A 164 -5.77 -16.27 16.58
N HIS A 165 -5.41 -14.99 16.55
CA HIS A 165 -4.57 -14.38 17.59
C HIS A 165 -5.37 -13.97 18.83
N THR A 166 -6.61 -13.56 18.64
CA THR A 166 -7.60 -13.31 19.70
C THR A 166 -8.95 -13.84 19.21
N LEU A 167 -9.88 -14.06 20.14
CA LEU A 167 -11.20 -14.57 19.80
C LEU A 167 -11.83 -13.73 18.65
N ARG A 168 -12.16 -14.39 17.54
CA ARG A 168 -12.75 -13.83 16.32
C ARG A 168 -11.84 -12.92 15.49
N THR A 169 -10.51 -12.99 15.68
CA THR A 169 -9.52 -12.26 14.87
C THR A 169 -8.63 -13.23 14.12
N TYR A 170 -8.80 -13.29 12.81
CA TYR A 170 -8.15 -14.26 11.92
C TYR A 170 -7.05 -13.58 11.10
N VAL A 171 -5.89 -14.20 11.04
CA VAL A 171 -4.74 -13.68 10.30
C VAL A 171 -4.35 -14.64 9.19
N PHE A 172 -4.21 -14.09 8.00
CA PHE A 172 -3.80 -14.80 6.79
C PHE A 172 -2.65 -14.07 6.10
N MET A 173 -1.95 -14.80 5.25
CA MET A 173 -0.94 -14.27 4.34
C MET A 173 -1.32 -14.61 2.91
N LEU A 174 -1.24 -13.64 2.02
CA LEU A 174 -1.40 -13.79 0.58
C LEU A 174 -0.08 -13.44 -0.10
N VAL A 175 0.57 -14.44 -0.68
CA VAL A 175 1.84 -14.29 -1.40
C VAL A 175 1.55 -14.33 -2.89
N SER A 176 1.87 -13.26 -3.62
CA SER A 176 1.60 -13.19 -5.06
C SER A 176 2.41 -12.10 -5.78
N PRO A 177 2.73 -12.26 -7.07
CA PRO A 177 3.21 -11.16 -7.93
C PRO A 177 2.19 -10.02 -8.10
N HIS A 178 0.92 -10.23 -7.74
CA HIS A 178 -0.13 -9.21 -7.74
C HIS A 178 -0.21 -8.44 -6.42
N CYS A 179 0.49 -8.87 -5.37
CA CYS A 179 0.69 -8.10 -4.15
C CYS A 179 1.82 -7.06 -4.27
N CYS A 180 2.49 -6.99 -5.43
CA CYS A 180 3.52 -5.99 -5.73
C CYS A 180 2.90 -4.73 -6.33
N ALA A 181 3.26 -3.56 -5.81
CA ALA A 181 2.92 -2.28 -6.43
C ALA A 181 3.69 -2.11 -7.76
N LYS A 182 3.01 -1.66 -8.82
CA LYS A 182 3.56 -1.52 -10.19
C LYS A 182 3.22 -0.18 -10.82
#